data_AF-A0A1F6BGA3-F1
#
_entry.id   AF-A0A1F6BGA3-F1
#
_cell.length_a   1.000
_cell.length_b   1.000
_cell.length_c   1.000
_cell.angle_alpha   90.00
_cell.angle_beta   90.00
_cell.angle_gamma   90.00
#
_symmetry.space_group_name_H-M   'P 1'
#
loop_
_entity.id
_entity.type
_entity.pdbx_description
1 polymer ?
#
loop_
_entity_poly.entity_id
_entity_poly.type
_entity_poly.pdbx_seq_one_letter_code
_entity_poly.pdbx_strand_id
1 'polypeptide(L)'
;MKTAKRKRLSYLSASIFLFLAFVLFALSVRSDIFRNFDYLTMVASQKYTTPIVDYPFSFLSIIASSEVTFLIVSLIFLYLLFRKKHLFLGIFLYILIYPLELLGKLLIYHPKPPLFLFKYVLNFHLPSSFIVQTNYSFPSGHMARTAFLAVVLLAIININKSAVLKITAVLTVTYFMFHSRIYLGEHWFSDVVGGLLLGSAAGFLSLVFW
;
A
#
# COMPACT_ATOMS: atom_id res chain seq x y z
N MET A 1 21.86 -2.10 24.62
CA MET A 1 21.50 -3.44 24.10
C MET A 1 20.06 -3.87 24.42
N LYS A 2 19.60 -3.87 25.68
CA LYS A 2 18.24 -4.33 26.04
C LYS A 2 17.09 -3.53 25.36
N THR A 3 17.25 -2.21 25.20
CA THR A 3 16.27 -1.32 24.57
C THR A 3 16.10 -1.57 23.06
N ALA A 4 17.19 -1.81 22.35
CA ALA A 4 17.16 -2.16 20.92
C ALA A 4 16.48 -3.51 20.68
N LYS A 5 16.79 -4.52 21.51
CA LYS A 5 16.13 -5.85 21.45
C LYS A 5 14.62 -5.74 21.69
N ARG A 6 14.19 -4.93 22.66
CA ARG A 6 12.77 -4.68 22.94
C ARG A 6 12.04 -4.02 21.76
N LYS A 7 12.66 -3.03 21.11
CA LYS A 7 12.08 -2.38 19.91
C LYS A 7 11.91 -3.36 18.75
N ARG A 8 12.93 -4.18 18.46
CA ARG A 8 12.86 -5.21 17.41
C ARG A 8 11.76 -6.23 17.68
N LEU A 9 11.60 -6.64 18.94
CA LEU A 9 10.50 -7.54 19.34
C LEU A 9 9.14 -6.88 19.11
N SER A 10 8.97 -5.61 19.48
CA SER A 10 7.73 -4.87 19.21
C SER A 10 7.42 -4.75 17.72
N TYR A 11 8.42 -4.49 16.86
CA TYR A 11 8.22 -4.46 15.41
C TYR A 11 7.84 -5.83 14.85
N LEU A 12 8.49 -6.90 15.34
CA LEU A 12 8.15 -8.26 14.94
C LEU A 12 6.73 -8.65 15.37
N SER A 13 6.34 -8.35 16.61
CA SER A 13 4.98 -8.56 17.10
C SER A 13 3.94 -7.80 16.27
N ALA A 14 4.21 -6.54 15.96
CA ALA A 14 3.31 -5.73 15.11
C ALA A 14 3.20 -6.32 13.70
N SER A 15 4.32 -6.73 13.10
CA SER A 15 4.34 -7.37 11.78
C SER A 15 3.53 -8.66 11.74
N ILE A 16 3.75 -9.55 12.72
CA ILE A 16 3.01 -10.82 12.83
C ILE A 16 1.52 -10.55 13.03
N PHE A 17 1.16 -9.63 13.93
CA PHE A 17 -0.23 -9.26 14.17
C PHE A 17 -0.91 -8.73 12.91
N LEU A 18 -0.29 -7.80 12.20
CA LEU A 18 -0.83 -7.22 10.97
C LEU A 18 -0.93 -8.25 9.85
N PHE A 19 0.03 -9.17 9.74
CA PHE A 19 -0.02 -10.25 8.76
C PHE A 19 -1.13 -11.26 9.07
N LEU A 20 -1.31 -11.64 10.35
CA LEU A 20 -2.44 -12.48 10.75
C LEU A 20 -3.78 -11.77 10.50
N ALA A 21 -3.87 -10.47 10.80
CA ALA A 21 -5.03 -9.66 10.48
C ALA A 21 -5.30 -9.61 8.97
N PHE A 22 -4.25 -9.48 8.13
CA PHE A 22 -4.36 -9.58 6.68
C PHE A 22 -4.91 -10.94 6.24
N VAL A 23 -4.39 -12.04 6.77
CA VAL A 23 -4.87 -13.40 6.42
C VAL A 23 -6.33 -13.59 6.81
N LEU A 24 -6.71 -13.23 8.04
CA LEU A 24 -8.11 -13.29 8.49
C LEU A 24 -9.01 -12.41 7.63
N PHE A 25 -8.57 -11.19 7.31
CA PHE A 25 -9.31 -10.28 6.46
C PHE A 25 -9.47 -10.82 5.03
N ALA A 26 -8.43 -11.42 4.46
CA ALA A 26 -8.47 -12.04 3.14
C ALA A 26 -9.46 -13.21 3.07
N LEU A 27 -9.56 -14.02 4.13
CA LEU A 27 -10.57 -15.08 4.23
C LEU A 27 -11.99 -14.51 4.30
N SER A 28 -12.18 -13.40 5.01
CA SER A 28 -13.46 -12.68 5.04
C SER A 28 -13.83 -12.11 3.66
N VAL A 29 -12.88 -11.52 2.94
CA VAL A 29 -13.08 -11.03 1.55
C VAL A 29 -13.46 -12.18 0.61
N ARG A 30 -12.77 -13.32 0.70
CA ARG A 30 -13.10 -14.52 -0.07
C ARG A 30 -14.53 -15.02 0.18
N SER A 31 -15.10 -14.71 1.34
CA SER A 31 -16.46 -15.11 1.73
C SER A 31 -17.54 -14.15 1.22
N ASP A 32 -17.18 -13.17 0.38
CA ASP A 32 -18.07 -12.17 -0.26
C ASP A 32 -18.85 -11.26 0.72
N ILE A 33 -18.45 -11.20 2.00
CA ILE A 33 -19.18 -10.45 3.03
C ILE A 33 -19.11 -8.93 2.84
N PHE A 34 -18.09 -8.43 2.13
CA PHE A 34 -17.86 -7.00 1.91
C PHE A 34 -18.56 -6.45 0.67
N ARG A 35 -19.16 -7.30 -0.18
CA ARG A 35 -19.67 -6.90 -1.51
C ARG A 35 -20.55 -5.66 -1.52
N ASN A 36 -21.55 -5.59 -0.63
CA ASN A 36 -22.42 -4.43 -0.53
C ASN A 36 -21.67 -3.18 -0.06
N PHE A 37 -20.77 -3.34 0.91
CA PHE A 37 -19.98 -2.24 1.45
C PHE A 37 -19.01 -1.70 0.41
N ASP A 38 -18.32 -2.57 -0.32
CA ASP A 38 -17.41 -2.24 -1.40
C ASP A 38 -18.11 -1.47 -2.53
N TYR A 39 -19.30 -1.92 -2.93
CA TYR A 39 -20.09 -1.22 -3.93
C TYR A 39 -20.57 0.15 -3.44
N LEU A 40 -21.15 0.22 -2.24
CA LEU A 40 -21.70 1.48 -1.69
C LEU A 40 -20.61 2.52 -1.48
N THR A 41 -19.45 2.12 -0.96
CA THR A 41 -18.31 3.03 -0.76
C THR A 41 -17.77 3.56 -2.07
N MET A 42 -17.66 2.73 -3.11
CA MET A 42 -17.23 3.15 -4.44
C MET A 42 -18.21 4.15 -5.05
N VAL A 43 -19.49 3.80 -5.12
CA VAL A 43 -20.51 4.69 -5.71
C VAL A 43 -20.63 6.00 -4.92
N ALA A 44 -20.59 5.95 -3.59
CA ALA A 44 -20.59 7.15 -2.76
C ALA A 44 -19.37 8.04 -3.05
N SER A 45 -18.16 7.45 -3.13
CA SER A 45 -16.94 8.21 -3.44
C SER A 45 -17.03 8.94 -4.78
N GLN A 46 -17.65 8.32 -5.77
CA GLN A 46 -17.78 8.86 -7.12
C GLN A 46 -18.92 9.87 -7.27
N LYS A 47 -20.03 9.67 -6.55
CA LYS A 47 -21.25 10.50 -6.63
C LYS A 47 -21.04 11.91 -6.08
N TYR A 48 -20.27 12.05 -5.00
CA TYR A 48 -20.07 13.33 -4.30
C TYR A 48 -18.80 14.07 -4.72
N THR A 49 -18.18 13.66 -5.83
CA THR A 49 -16.89 14.19 -6.28
C THR A 49 -16.97 14.67 -7.72
N THR A 50 -16.17 15.70 -8.05
CA THR A 50 -16.13 16.31 -9.37
C THR A 50 -15.08 15.66 -10.27
N PRO A 51 -15.29 15.62 -11.61
CA PRO A 51 -14.32 15.01 -12.55
C PRO A 51 -12.91 15.62 -12.53
N ILE A 52 -12.74 16.83 -11.99
CA ILE A 52 -11.40 17.44 -11.87
C ILE A 52 -10.45 16.62 -10.98
N VAL A 53 -11.01 15.79 -10.08
CA VAL A 53 -10.26 14.91 -9.17
C VAL A 53 -9.68 13.69 -9.91
N ASP A 54 -10.19 13.36 -11.10
CA ASP A 54 -9.72 12.23 -11.90
C ASP A 54 -8.23 12.37 -12.24
N TYR A 55 -7.78 13.59 -12.58
CA TYR A 55 -6.38 13.89 -12.92
C TYR A 55 -5.40 13.70 -11.75
N PRO A 56 -5.55 14.38 -10.59
CA PRO A 56 -4.61 14.21 -9.49
C PRO A 56 -4.62 12.78 -8.94
N PHE A 57 -5.76 12.08 -8.94
CA PHE A 57 -5.81 10.67 -8.52
C PHE A 57 -5.17 9.73 -9.53
N SER A 58 -5.34 9.98 -10.83
CA SER A 58 -4.64 9.23 -11.87
C SER A 58 -3.13 9.46 -11.79
N PHE A 59 -2.68 10.68 -11.51
CA PHE A 59 -1.26 10.98 -11.30
C PHE A 59 -0.72 10.27 -10.04
N LEU A 60 -1.49 10.30 -8.95
CA LEU A 60 -1.15 9.60 -7.72
C LEU A 60 -1.04 8.07 -7.95
N SER A 61 -1.86 7.52 -8.85
CA SER A 61 -1.75 6.13 -9.35
C SER A 61 -0.36 5.84 -9.90
N ILE A 62 0.17 6.72 -10.77
CA ILE A 62 1.48 6.54 -11.40
C ILE A 62 2.58 6.58 -10.34
N ILE A 63 2.52 7.50 -9.37
CA ILE A 63 3.52 7.58 -8.30
C ILE A 63 3.57 6.28 -7.51
N ALA A 64 2.41 5.72 -7.21
CA ALA A 64 2.31 4.46 -6.51
C ALA A 64 2.30 3.25 -7.44
N SER A 65 2.78 3.34 -8.68
CA SER A 65 3.06 2.18 -9.53
C SER A 65 4.27 1.41 -9.02
N SER A 66 4.41 0.14 -9.40
CA SER A 66 5.52 -0.72 -8.98
C SER A 66 6.88 -0.17 -9.38
N GLU A 67 6.97 0.39 -10.58
CA GLU A 67 8.19 0.91 -11.19
C GLU A 67 8.66 2.17 -10.45
N VAL A 68 7.76 3.13 -10.24
CA VAL A 68 8.08 4.38 -9.55
C VAL A 68 8.40 4.12 -8.08
N THR A 69 7.61 3.28 -7.40
CA THR A 69 7.89 2.91 -6.00
C THR A 69 9.19 2.11 -5.86
N PHE A 70 9.50 1.20 -6.79
CA PHE A 70 10.78 0.49 -6.80
C PHE A 70 11.96 1.44 -7.00
N LEU A 71 11.83 2.44 -7.89
CA LEU A 71 12.84 3.49 -8.07
C LEU A 71 13.03 4.30 -6.77
N ILE A 72 11.94 4.76 -6.13
CA ILE A 72 12.00 5.49 -4.85
C ILE A 72 12.70 4.65 -3.78
N VAL A 73 12.30 3.39 -3.61
CA VAL A 73 12.90 2.45 -2.65
C VAL A 73 14.39 2.25 -2.94
N SER A 74 14.77 2.10 -4.20
CA SER A 74 16.16 1.94 -4.63
C SER A 74 16.99 3.20 -4.35
N LEU A 75 16.44 4.39 -4.57
CA LEU A 75 17.12 5.65 -4.25
C LEU A 75 17.31 5.83 -2.74
N ILE A 76 16.29 5.52 -1.92
CA ILE A 76 16.42 5.53 -0.45
C ILE A 76 17.47 4.53 0.01
N PHE A 77 17.46 3.32 -0.57
CA PHE A 77 18.45 2.29 -0.30
C PHE A 77 19.88 2.77 -0.61
N LEU A 78 20.11 3.31 -1.81
CA LEU A 78 21.41 3.84 -2.21
C LEU A 78 21.86 4.96 -1.28
N TYR A 79 20.97 5.90 -0.94
CA TYR A 79 21.26 6.95 0.02
C TYR A 79 21.71 6.40 1.38
N LEU A 80 21.00 5.43 1.93
CA LEU A 80 21.36 4.81 3.23
C LEU A 80 22.66 4.01 3.15
N LEU A 81 22.90 3.34 2.02
CA LEU A 81 24.14 2.63 1.73
C LEU A 81 25.34 3.59 1.71
N PHE A 82 25.22 4.74 1.02
CA PHE A 82 26.25 5.80 1.02
C PHE A 82 26.49 6.38 2.41
N ARG A 83 25.45 6.48 3.25
CA ARG A 83 25.56 6.92 4.65
C ARG A 83 26.06 5.83 5.59
N LYS A 84 26.47 4.65 5.07
CA LYS A 84 26.95 3.47 5.82
C LYS A 84 26.00 3.06 6.95
N LYS A 85 24.69 3.26 6.76
CA LYS A 85 23.67 2.87 7.74
C LYS A 85 23.25 1.44 7.48
N HIS A 86 23.42 0.54 8.45
CA HIS A 86 23.01 -0.88 8.35
C HIS A 86 21.50 -1.12 8.07
N LEU A 87 20.69 -0.06 8.12
CA LEU A 87 19.25 -0.03 7.81
C LEU A 87 18.91 -0.47 6.36
N PHE A 88 19.91 -0.54 5.46
CA PHE A 88 19.71 -0.80 4.02
C PHE A 88 19.10 -2.18 3.71
N LEU A 89 19.42 -3.22 4.49
CA LEU A 89 18.97 -4.59 4.23
C LEU A 89 17.45 -4.78 4.44
N GLY A 90 16.88 -4.15 5.47
CA GLY A 90 15.46 -4.27 5.79
C GLY A 90 14.57 -3.71 4.68
N ILE A 91 14.99 -2.61 4.03
CA ILE A 91 14.22 -1.96 2.97
C ILE A 91 14.04 -2.87 1.75
N PHE A 92 14.97 -3.80 1.49
CA PHE A 92 14.85 -4.75 0.39
C PHE A 92 13.69 -5.75 0.57
N LEU A 93 13.18 -5.91 1.80
CA LEU A 93 11.96 -6.70 2.06
C LEU A 93 10.71 -6.12 1.39
N TYR A 94 10.79 -4.90 0.86
CA TYR A 94 9.82 -4.36 -0.10
C TYR A 94 9.48 -5.35 -1.23
N ILE A 95 10.47 -6.12 -1.70
CA ILE A 95 10.28 -7.10 -2.78
C ILE A 95 9.27 -8.20 -2.40
N LEU A 96 9.10 -8.50 -1.11
CA LEU A 96 8.11 -9.48 -0.66
C LEU A 96 6.67 -9.07 -0.96
N ILE A 97 6.39 -7.79 -1.22
CA ILE A 97 5.04 -7.33 -1.58
C ILE A 97 4.58 -7.96 -2.89
N TYR A 98 5.46 -8.11 -3.88
CA TYR A 98 5.08 -8.66 -5.20
C TYR A 98 4.56 -10.10 -5.16
N PRO A 99 5.30 -11.09 -4.60
CA PRO A 99 4.80 -12.45 -4.53
C PRO A 99 3.56 -12.55 -3.64
N LEU A 100 3.46 -11.76 -2.57
CA LEU A 100 2.28 -11.78 -1.69
C LEU A 100 1.04 -11.15 -2.36
N GLU A 101 1.21 -10.07 -3.13
CA GLU A 101 0.18 -9.49 -3.98
C GLU A 101 -0.30 -10.52 -5.01
N LEU A 102 0.64 -11.17 -5.71
CA LEU A 102 0.33 -12.17 -6.73
C LEU A 102 -0.40 -13.37 -6.12
N LEU A 103 0.06 -13.88 -4.98
CA LEU A 103 -0.62 -14.98 -4.26
C LEU A 103 -2.05 -14.59 -3.86
N GLY A 104 -2.25 -13.38 -3.35
CA GLY A 104 -3.59 -12.87 -3.06
C GLY A 104 -4.48 -12.86 -4.29
N LYS A 105 -3.96 -12.34 -5.41
CA LYS A 105 -4.66 -12.27 -6.70
C LYS A 105 -4.94 -13.63 -7.34
N LEU A 106 -4.26 -14.69 -6.92
CA LEU A 106 -4.47 -16.06 -7.40
C LEU A 106 -5.38 -16.87 -6.47
N LEU A 107 -5.30 -16.65 -5.15
CA LEU A 107 -5.97 -17.48 -4.15
C LEU A 107 -7.29 -16.91 -3.64
N ILE A 108 -7.48 -15.59 -3.75
CA ILE A 108 -8.67 -14.89 -3.24
C ILE A 108 -9.57 -14.54 -4.41
N TYR A 109 -10.69 -15.25 -4.52
CA TYR A 109 -11.75 -14.90 -5.46
C TYR A 109 -12.34 -13.55 -5.05
N HIS A 110 -12.00 -12.50 -5.81
CA HIS A 110 -12.56 -11.17 -5.63
C HIS A 110 -12.52 -10.41 -6.96
N PRO A 111 -13.62 -10.38 -7.73
CA PRO A 111 -13.63 -9.82 -9.08
C PRO A 111 -13.35 -8.31 -9.06
N LYS A 112 -12.68 -7.79 -10.09
CA LYS A 112 -12.41 -6.36 -10.23
C LYS A 112 -13.70 -5.52 -10.30
N PRO A 113 -13.64 -4.23 -9.93
CA PRO A 113 -14.71 -3.30 -10.23
C PRO A 113 -15.02 -3.25 -11.73
N PRO A 114 -16.30 -3.09 -12.10
CA PRO A 114 -16.71 -3.08 -13.50
C PRO A 114 -16.22 -1.83 -14.23
N LEU A 115 -15.93 -1.97 -15.53
CA LEU A 115 -15.35 -0.92 -16.36
C LEU A 115 -16.15 0.39 -16.39
N PHE A 116 -17.48 0.36 -16.22
CA PHE A 116 -18.29 1.58 -16.20
C PHE A 116 -18.08 2.45 -14.94
N LEU A 117 -17.44 1.92 -13.90
CA LEU A 117 -17.02 2.67 -12.71
C LEU A 117 -15.57 3.16 -12.82
N PHE A 118 -14.86 2.83 -13.89
CA PHE A 118 -13.46 3.19 -14.06
C PHE A 118 -13.30 4.66 -14.42
N LYS A 119 -12.43 5.38 -13.69
CA LYS A 119 -12.22 6.84 -13.86
C LYS A 119 -10.76 7.26 -14.08
N TYR A 120 -9.87 6.34 -14.44
CA TYR A 120 -8.50 6.72 -14.80
C TYR A 120 -8.48 7.47 -16.15
N VAL A 121 -7.84 8.64 -16.19
CA VAL A 121 -7.92 9.55 -17.36
C VAL A 121 -6.59 9.84 -18.05
N LEU A 122 -5.47 9.39 -17.49
CA LEU A 122 -4.17 9.65 -18.11
C LEU A 122 -3.91 8.62 -19.21
N ASN A 123 -3.55 9.07 -20.42
CA ASN A 123 -3.11 8.17 -21.49
C ASN A 123 -1.65 7.73 -21.29
N PHE A 124 -1.32 7.30 -20.08
CA PHE A 124 0.02 6.88 -19.69
C PHE A 124 -0.08 5.64 -18.82
N HIS A 125 0.57 4.56 -19.24
CA HIS A 125 0.59 3.32 -18.48
C HIS A 125 2.02 2.79 -18.42
N LEU A 126 2.39 2.28 -17.26
CA LEU A 126 3.66 1.58 -17.06
C LEU A 126 3.48 0.09 -17.36
N PRO A 127 4.58 -0.66 -17.63
CA PRO A 127 4.50 -2.08 -17.97
C PRO A 127 3.67 -2.93 -17.00
N SER A 128 3.74 -2.65 -15.70
CA SER A 128 2.99 -3.35 -14.66
C SER A 128 1.47 -3.32 -14.82
N SER A 129 0.93 -2.28 -15.47
CA SER A 129 -0.49 -2.17 -15.79
C SER A 129 -0.99 -3.28 -16.73
N PHE A 130 -0.08 -3.90 -17.49
CA PHE A 130 -0.40 -4.94 -18.47
C PHE A 130 0.02 -6.34 -18.01
N ILE A 131 1.03 -6.45 -17.15
CA ILE A 131 1.62 -7.74 -16.76
C ILE A 131 0.80 -8.45 -15.67
N VAL A 132 0.17 -7.70 -14.75
CA VAL A 132 -0.59 -8.28 -13.62
C VAL A 132 -2.10 -8.14 -13.85
N GLN A 133 -2.58 -8.68 -14.98
CA GLN A 133 -4.00 -8.77 -15.29
C GLN A 133 -4.57 -10.12 -14.84
N THR A 134 -4.70 -10.30 -13.54
CA THR A 134 -5.54 -11.37 -12.98
C THR A 134 -7.01 -10.98 -13.08
N ASN A 135 -7.91 -11.97 -13.06
CA ASN A 135 -9.35 -11.73 -12.95
C ASN A 135 -9.76 -11.15 -11.57
N TYR A 136 -8.87 -11.24 -10.57
CA TYR A 136 -9.12 -10.76 -9.22
C TYR A 136 -8.32 -9.50 -8.87
N SER A 137 -8.90 -8.65 -8.00
CA SER A 137 -8.35 -7.36 -7.60
C SER A 137 -7.66 -7.35 -6.23
N PHE A 138 -7.92 -8.35 -5.37
CA PHE A 138 -7.40 -8.40 -4.01
C PHE A 138 -5.98 -8.98 -3.94
N PRO A 139 -5.07 -8.42 -3.13
CA PRO A 139 -5.12 -7.10 -2.49
C PRO A 139 -4.61 -5.99 -3.42
N SER A 140 -4.84 -4.73 -3.04
CA SER A 140 -4.30 -3.59 -3.79
C SER A 140 -2.78 -3.44 -3.61
N GLY A 141 -2.03 -3.69 -4.68
CA GLY A 141 -0.57 -3.50 -4.71
C GLY A 141 -0.12 -2.06 -4.49
N HIS A 142 -0.82 -1.09 -5.10
CA HIS A 142 -0.53 0.34 -4.92
C HIS A 142 -0.61 0.71 -3.43
N MET A 143 -1.69 0.29 -2.77
CA MET A 143 -1.86 0.55 -1.34
C MET A 143 -0.84 -0.18 -0.48
N ALA A 144 -0.49 -1.43 -0.80
CA ALA A 144 0.56 -2.16 -0.08
C ALA A 144 1.93 -1.46 -0.15
N ARG A 145 2.31 -0.98 -1.34
CA ARG A 145 3.58 -0.27 -1.55
C ARG A 145 3.58 1.09 -0.85
N THR A 146 2.47 1.82 -0.89
CA THR A 146 2.31 3.08 -0.12
C THR A 146 2.35 2.84 1.38
N ALA A 147 1.68 1.81 1.90
CA ALA A 147 1.68 1.49 3.34
C ALA A 147 3.07 1.09 3.84
N PHE A 148 3.81 0.29 3.06
CA PHE A 148 5.21 -0.05 3.35
C PHE A 148 6.07 1.21 3.47
N LEU A 149 6.02 2.10 2.48
CA LEU A 149 6.76 3.35 2.49
C LEU A 149 6.33 4.24 3.66
N ALA A 150 5.03 4.32 3.99
CA ALA A 150 4.54 5.09 5.11
C ALA A 150 5.15 4.60 6.44
N VAL A 151 5.20 3.28 6.69
CA VAL A 151 5.82 2.72 7.90
C VAL A 151 7.32 3.04 7.96
N VAL A 152 8.04 2.86 6.85
CA VAL A 152 9.48 3.17 6.74
C VAL A 152 9.74 4.66 6.99
N LEU A 153 8.97 5.55 6.36
CA LEU A 153 9.10 7.00 6.51
C LEU A 153 8.79 7.45 7.93
N LEU A 154 7.72 6.94 8.54
CA LEU A 154 7.37 7.25 9.94
C LEU A 154 8.46 6.81 10.91
N ALA A 155 9.14 5.69 10.65
CA ALA A 155 10.22 5.19 11.49
C ALA A 155 11.52 6.02 11.42
N ILE A 156 11.77 6.72 10.30
CA ILE A 156 12.97 7.58 10.14
C ILE A 156 12.73 9.05 10.51
N ILE A 157 11.48 9.48 10.71
CA ILE A 157 11.18 10.86 11.12
C ILE A 157 11.72 11.10 12.53
N ASN A 158 12.66 12.03 12.65
CA ASN A 158 13.15 12.50 13.94
C ASN A 158 12.09 13.34 14.67
N ILE A 159 11.87 13.05 15.96
CA ILE A 159 10.96 13.82 16.82
C ILE A 159 11.58 15.19 17.09
N ASN A 160 11.08 16.21 16.38
CA ASN A 160 11.45 17.61 16.51
C ASN A 160 10.22 18.49 16.20
N LYS A 161 10.37 19.82 16.20
CA LYS A 161 9.26 20.76 15.91
C LYS A 161 8.58 20.51 14.55
N SER A 162 9.28 19.91 13.58
CA SER A 162 8.73 19.57 12.25
C SER A 162 8.11 18.17 12.18
N ALA A 163 8.21 17.34 13.23
CA ALA A 163 7.76 15.95 13.21
C ALA A 163 6.25 15.85 12.97
N VAL A 164 5.46 16.72 13.59
CA VAL A 164 4.00 16.76 13.39
C VAL A 164 3.68 16.98 11.91
N LEU A 165 4.28 17.98 11.27
CA LEU A 165 4.07 18.27 9.85
C LEU A 165 4.43 17.07 8.96
N LYS A 166 5.57 16.41 9.23
CA LYS A 166 6.02 15.25 8.44
C LYS A 166 5.11 14.04 8.62
N ILE A 167 4.69 13.76 9.86
CA ILE A 167 3.75 12.67 10.17
C ILE A 167 2.41 12.94 9.48
N THR A 168 1.87 14.16 9.61
CA THR A 168 0.64 14.57 8.93
C THR A 168 0.76 14.40 7.43
N ALA A 169 1.87 14.84 6.81
CA ALA A 169 2.08 14.68 5.38
C ALA A 169 2.06 13.20 4.93
N VAL A 170 2.75 12.31 5.66
CA VAL A 170 2.74 10.86 5.34
C VAL A 170 1.33 10.27 5.46
N LEU A 171 0.61 10.60 6.53
CA LEU A 171 -0.76 10.12 6.75
C LEU A 171 -1.73 10.67 5.69
N THR A 172 -1.59 11.94 5.31
CA THR A 172 -2.40 12.57 4.26
C THR A 172 -2.17 11.91 2.90
N VAL A 173 -0.92 11.67 2.49
CA VAL A 173 -0.63 10.97 1.24
C VAL A 173 -1.17 9.54 1.26
N THR A 174 -1.04 8.84 2.38
CA THR A 174 -1.57 7.49 2.56
C THR A 174 -3.10 7.47 2.44
N TYR A 175 -3.78 8.45 3.04
CA TYR A 175 -5.23 8.61 2.94
C TYR A 175 -5.68 8.91 1.51
N PHE A 176 -5.02 9.84 0.81
CA PHE A 176 -5.37 10.13 -0.59
C PHE A 176 -5.08 8.95 -1.51
N MET A 177 -4.02 8.17 -1.25
CA MET A 177 -3.79 6.93 -1.98
C MET A 177 -4.96 5.97 -1.79
N PHE A 178 -5.32 5.72 -0.53
CA PHE A 178 -6.44 4.86 -0.16
C PHE A 178 -7.70 5.26 -0.91
N HIS A 179 -8.07 6.54 -0.83
CA HIS A 179 -9.27 7.06 -1.47
C HIS A 179 -9.20 7.01 -3.00
N SER A 180 -8.03 7.31 -3.59
CA SER A 180 -7.86 7.29 -5.06
C SER A 180 -8.14 5.92 -5.67
N ARG A 181 -7.78 4.83 -4.99
CA ARG A 181 -7.98 3.46 -5.49
C ARG A 181 -9.46 3.11 -5.64
N ILE A 182 -10.25 3.53 -4.65
CA ILE A 182 -11.69 3.32 -4.61
C ILE A 182 -12.37 4.26 -5.61
N TYR A 183 -12.01 5.54 -5.57
CA TYR A 183 -12.61 6.55 -6.45
C TYR A 183 -12.38 6.24 -7.93
N LEU A 184 -11.16 5.83 -8.31
CA LEU A 184 -10.83 5.53 -9.71
C LEU A 184 -11.49 4.25 -10.24
N GLY A 185 -12.15 3.47 -9.38
CA GLY A 185 -12.72 2.18 -9.77
C GLY A 185 -11.67 1.12 -10.07
N GLU A 186 -10.46 1.26 -9.53
CA GLU A 186 -9.36 0.29 -9.71
C GLU A 186 -9.48 -0.87 -8.73
N HIS A 187 -9.96 -0.58 -7.52
CA HIS A 187 -10.02 -1.52 -6.41
C HIS A 187 -11.22 -1.23 -5.52
N TRP A 188 -11.74 -2.29 -4.91
CA TRP A 188 -12.75 -2.20 -3.87
C TRP A 188 -12.15 -1.69 -2.55
N PHE A 189 -12.98 -1.21 -1.63
CA PHE A 189 -12.51 -0.76 -0.32
C PHE A 189 -11.75 -1.88 0.42
N SER A 190 -12.27 -3.10 0.39
CA SER A 190 -11.65 -4.28 0.99
C SER A 190 -10.27 -4.59 0.40
N ASP A 191 -10.07 -4.48 -0.92
CA ASP A 191 -8.76 -4.63 -1.57
C ASP A 191 -7.72 -3.66 -1.01
N VAL A 192 -8.15 -2.41 -0.79
CA VAL A 192 -7.29 -1.33 -0.31
C VAL A 192 -6.95 -1.55 1.16
N VAL A 193 -7.90 -1.97 2.01
CA VAL A 193 -7.61 -2.38 3.39
C VAL A 193 -6.65 -3.57 3.44
N GLY A 194 -6.86 -4.58 2.59
CA GLY A 194 -5.96 -5.72 2.48
C GLY A 194 -4.54 -5.30 2.10
N GLY A 195 -4.41 -4.39 1.13
CA GLY A 195 -3.13 -3.79 0.75
C GLY A 195 -2.49 -3.03 1.93
N LEU A 196 -3.24 -2.20 2.64
CA LEU A 196 -2.77 -1.45 3.81
C LEU A 196 -2.21 -2.38 4.90
N LEU A 197 -2.91 -3.48 5.21
CA LEU A 197 -2.47 -4.47 6.20
C LEU A 197 -1.20 -5.18 5.75
N LEU A 198 -1.17 -5.69 4.51
CA LEU A 198 -0.03 -6.41 3.93
C LEU A 198 1.23 -5.52 3.89
N GLY A 199 1.09 -4.31 3.35
CA GLY A 199 2.18 -3.36 3.23
C GLY A 199 2.72 -2.90 4.59
N SER A 200 1.83 -2.67 5.56
CA SER A 200 2.24 -2.30 6.92
C SER A 200 2.97 -3.47 7.61
N ALA A 201 2.49 -4.71 7.44
CA ALA A 201 3.14 -5.90 7.98
C ALA A 201 4.58 -6.06 7.44
N ALA A 202 4.77 -5.92 6.12
CA ALA A 202 6.07 -5.93 5.49
C ALA A 202 6.95 -4.74 5.94
N GLY A 203 6.35 -3.56 6.11
CA GLY A 203 7.01 -2.37 6.63
C GLY A 203 7.57 -2.60 8.03
N PHE A 204 6.76 -3.09 8.97
CA PHE A 204 7.24 -3.41 10.32
C PHE A 204 8.27 -4.54 10.33
N LEU A 205 8.15 -5.54 9.45
CA LEU A 205 9.15 -6.59 9.28
C LEU A 205 10.51 -5.98 8.87
N SER A 206 10.50 -5.00 7.95
CA SER A 206 11.71 -4.28 7.55
C SER A 206 12.44 -3.64 8.73
N LEU A 207 11.69 -3.05 9.67
CA LEU A 207 12.23 -2.37 10.85
C LEU A 207 12.88 -3.33 11.87
N VAL A 208 12.60 -4.64 11.80
CA VAL A 208 13.27 -5.64 12.66
C VAL A 208 14.77 -5.72 12.34
N PHE A 209 15.13 -5.48 11.08
CA PHE A 209 16.50 -5.53 10.57
C PHE A 209 17.23 -4.19 10.66
N TRP A 210 16.60 -3.18 11.28
CA TRP A 210 17.18 -1.86 11.49
C TRP A 210 18.06 -1.80 12.75
#